data_AF-A0A2T2SND7-F1
#
_entry.id   AF-A0A2T2SND7-F1
#
_cell.length_a   1.000
_cell.length_b   1.000
_cell.length_c   1.000
_cell.angle_alpha   90.00
_cell.angle_beta   90.00
_cell.angle_gamma   90.00
#
_symmetry.space_group_name_H-M   'P 1'
#
loop_
_entity.id
_entity.type
_entity.pdbx_description
1 polymer ?
#
loop_
_entity_poly.entity_id
_entity_poly.type
_entity_poly.pdbx_seq_one_letter_code
_entity_poly.pdbx_strand_id
1 'polypeptide(L)'
;MLFRAERAATCVPYDGHCQVCRWDPADEYGESLCEGHHIRWLSRGGDDAFDNLMLGCPNHHRAIHRCDAPLDWGDLAYDFGDHREAVAVDRHLM
;
A
#
# COMPACT_ATOMS: atom_id res chain seq x y z
N MET A 1 -11.50 4.80 -16.59
CA MET A 1 -10.12 5.04 -17.10
C MET A 1 -9.22 5.79 -16.12
N LEU A 2 -9.72 6.29 -14.97
CA LEU A 2 -8.92 6.99 -13.96
C LEU A 2 -7.98 6.07 -13.17
N PHE A 3 -8.42 4.85 -12.82
CA PHE A 3 -7.67 3.92 -11.96
C PHE A 3 -6.28 3.45 -12.44
N ARG A 4 -5.84 3.75 -13.66
CA ARG A 4 -4.51 3.32 -14.15
C ARG A 4 -3.41 4.37 -13.90
N ALA A 5 -3.76 5.65 -13.78
CA ALA A 5 -2.78 6.72 -13.65
C ALA A 5 -2.20 6.81 -12.23
N GLU A 6 -3.05 6.76 -11.20
CA GLU A 6 -2.59 6.84 -9.80
C GLU A 6 -1.85 5.59 -9.34
N ARG A 7 -2.22 4.40 -9.83
CA ARG A 7 -1.47 3.16 -9.58
C ARG A 7 -0.02 3.23 -10.09
N ALA A 8 0.20 3.89 -11.22
CA ALA A 8 1.56 4.13 -11.72
C ALA A 8 2.28 5.20 -10.89
N ALA A 9 1.57 6.23 -10.42
CA ALA A 9 2.14 7.31 -9.63
C ALA A 9 2.66 6.85 -8.26
N THR A 10 1.95 5.95 -7.56
CA THR A 10 2.47 5.33 -6.33
C THR A 10 3.62 4.37 -6.60
N CYS A 11 3.73 3.78 -7.79
CA CYS A 11 4.81 2.85 -8.09
C CYS A 11 6.20 3.53 -8.18
N VAL A 12 6.27 4.70 -8.81
CA VAL A 12 7.52 5.44 -9.09
C VAL A 12 8.37 5.78 -7.85
N PRO A 13 7.82 6.37 -6.77
CA PRO A 13 8.63 6.74 -5.60
C PRO A 13 9.12 5.55 -4.77
N TYR A 14 8.59 4.35 -5.03
CA TYR A 14 8.91 3.13 -4.29
C TYR A 14 9.62 2.08 -5.14
N ASP A 15 10.02 2.42 -6.37
CA ASP A 15 10.68 1.49 -7.29
C ASP A 15 9.92 0.14 -7.44
N GLY A 16 8.58 0.17 -7.34
CA GLY A 16 7.74 -1.04 -7.37
C GLY A 16 7.76 -1.91 -6.10
N HIS A 17 8.49 -1.54 -5.06
CA HIS A 17 8.61 -2.30 -3.82
C HIS A 17 7.41 -2.09 -2.90
N CYS A 18 6.97 -3.15 -2.23
CA CYS A 18 5.93 -3.04 -1.22
C CYS A 18 6.38 -2.14 -0.06
N GLN A 19 5.53 -1.18 0.34
CA GLN A 19 5.83 -0.29 1.45
C GLN A 19 5.90 -0.98 2.81
N VAL A 20 5.22 -2.12 2.99
CA VAL A 20 5.18 -2.86 4.25
C VAL A 20 6.38 -3.80 4.41
N CYS A 21 6.72 -4.58 3.37
CA CYS A 21 7.78 -5.61 3.48
C CYS A 21 8.98 -5.43 2.55
N ARG A 22 9.01 -4.37 1.73
CA ARG A 22 10.05 -4.10 0.72
C ARG A 22 10.23 -5.18 -0.34
N TRP A 23 9.27 -6.09 -0.49
CA TRP A 23 9.33 -7.09 -1.54
C TRP A 23 9.24 -6.43 -2.92
N ASP A 24 10.21 -6.76 -3.77
CA ASP A 24 10.23 -6.40 -5.19
C ASP A 24 9.84 -7.63 -6.04
N PRO A 25 8.68 -7.61 -6.71
CA PRO A 25 8.29 -8.68 -7.62
C PRO A 25 9.15 -8.76 -8.89
N ALA A 26 9.83 -7.68 -9.29
CA ALA A 26 10.63 -7.64 -10.50
C ALA A 26 11.87 -8.55 -10.41
N ASP A 27 12.42 -8.73 -9.21
CA ASP A 27 13.55 -9.64 -8.96
C ASP A 27 13.21 -11.11 -9.29
N GLU A 28 11.96 -11.52 -9.08
CA GLU A 28 11.52 -12.91 -9.30
C GLU A 28 10.78 -13.09 -10.64
N TYR A 29 9.94 -12.13 -11.02
CA TYR A 29 9.01 -12.27 -12.14
C TYR A 29 9.28 -11.31 -13.31
N GLY A 30 10.20 -10.35 -13.14
CA GLY A 30 10.50 -9.33 -14.16
C GLY A 30 9.37 -8.30 -14.38
N GLU A 31 8.34 -8.30 -13.54
CA GLU A 31 7.15 -7.46 -13.70
C GLU A 31 6.74 -6.87 -12.34
N SER A 32 6.15 -5.66 -12.38
CA SER A 32 5.56 -5.06 -11.19
C SER A 32 4.24 -5.75 -10.84
N LEU A 33 4.16 -6.31 -9.63
CA LEU A 33 2.97 -6.97 -9.08
C LEU A 33 2.43 -6.30 -7.83
N CYS A 34 3.06 -5.22 -7.35
CA CYS A 34 2.53 -4.44 -6.26
C CYS A 34 1.37 -3.57 -6.76
N GLU A 35 0.38 -3.36 -5.89
CA GLU A 35 -0.87 -2.69 -6.22
C GLU A 35 -1.10 -1.53 -5.26
N GLY A 36 -1.64 -0.43 -5.80
CA GLY A 36 -2.08 0.70 -4.99
C GLY A 36 -3.32 0.35 -4.16
N HIS A 37 -3.26 0.67 -2.88
CA HIS A 37 -4.31 0.52 -1.88
C HIS A 37 -4.63 1.89 -1.29
N HIS A 38 -5.90 2.28 -1.27
CA HIS A 38 -6.32 3.49 -0.56
C HIS A 38 -6.34 3.23 0.95
N ILE A 39 -5.44 3.88 1.71
CA ILE A 39 -5.25 3.74 3.16
C ILE A 39 -6.57 3.95 3.90
N ARG A 40 -7.28 5.04 3.57
CA ARG A 40 -8.71 5.17 3.83
C ARG A 40 -9.46 4.74 2.58
N TRP A 41 -10.17 3.61 2.69
CA TRP A 41 -11.03 3.10 1.62
C TRP A 41 -11.94 4.17 1.03
N LEU A 42 -12.03 4.22 -0.30
CA LEU A 42 -12.94 5.10 -1.03
C LEU A 42 -14.41 4.89 -0.59
N SER A 43 -14.81 3.64 -0.36
CA SER A 43 -16.16 3.30 0.14
C SER A 43 -16.44 3.80 1.56
N ARG A 44 -15.41 4.23 2.29
CA ARG A 44 -15.47 4.78 3.65
C ARG A 44 -15.11 6.27 3.67
N GLY A 45 -15.23 6.94 2.51
CA GLY A 45 -15.01 8.37 2.36
C GLY A 45 -13.53 8.78 2.33
N GLY A 46 -12.62 7.88 1.97
CA GLY A 46 -11.28 8.27 1.52
C GLY A 46 -11.33 8.91 0.15
N ASP A 47 -10.38 9.79 -0.13
CA ASP A 47 -10.21 10.45 -1.41
C ASP A 47 -9.26 9.67 -2.32
N ASP A 48 -9.32 9.97 -3.62
CA ASP A 48 -8.40 9.44 -4.62
C ASP A 48 -7.15 10.35 -4.69
N ALA A 49 -6.49 10.53 -3.54
CA ALA A 49 -5.32 11.37 -3.40
C ALA A 49 -4.06 10.52 -3.18
N PHE A 50 -2.93 11.04 -3.62
CA PHE A 50 -1.63 10.36 -3.47
C PHE A 50 -1.28 10.09 -2.00
N ASP A 51 -1.57 11.03 -1.10
CA ASP A 51 -1.34 10.91 0.35
C ASP A 51 -2.30 9.92 1.03
N ASN A 52 -3.33 9.45 0.31
CA ASN A 52 -4.22 8.38 0.75
C ASN A 52 -3.88 7.04 0.06
N LEU A 53 -2.78 6.94 -0.71
CA LEU A 53 -2.38 5.71 -1.39
C LEU A 53 -1.18 5.05 -0.74
N MET A 54 -1.20 3.72 -0.74
CA MET A 54 -0.08 2.87 -0.34
C MET A 54 0.18 1.78 -1.39
N LEU A 55 1.45 1.51 -1.68
CA LEU A 55 1.85 0.41 -2.55
C LEU A 55 2.04 -0.88 -1.75
N GLY A 56 1.14 -1.85 -1.92
CA GLY A 56 1.17 -3.15 -1.24
C GLY A 56 1.50 -4.29 -2.20
N CYS A 57 2.28 -5.29 -1.77
CA CYS A 57 2.38 -6.54 -2.54
C CYS A 57 1.04 -7.30 -2.52
N PRO A 58 0.82 -8.29 -3.41
CA PRO A 58 -0.43 -9.03 -3.46
C PRO A 58 -0.82 -9.67 -2.12
N ASN A 59 0.17 -10.10 -1.33
CA ASN A 59 -0.07 -10.68 -0.01
C ASN A 59 -0.58 -9.63 1.00
N HIS A 60 0.15 -8.52 1.20
CA HIS A 60 -0.26 -7.47 2.13
C HIS A 60 -1.53 -6.77 1.67
N HIS A 61 -1.65 -6.45 0.38
CA HIS A 61 -2.86 -5.82 -0.17
C HIS A 61 -4.09 -6.67 0.10
N ARG A 62 -4.02 -7.99 -0.14
CA ARG A 62 -5.11 -8.92 0.16
C ARG A 62 -5.34 -9.08 1.66
N ALA A 63 -4.30 -9.14 2.48
CA ALA A 63 -4.42 -9.26 3.93
C ALA A 63 -5.14 -8.04 4.52
N ILE A 64 -4.74 -6.83 4.14
CA ILE A 64 -5.36 -5.57 4.59
C ILE A 64 -6.86 -5.57 4.29
N HIS A 65 -7.24 -5.86 3.05
CA HIS A 65 -8.65 -5.92 2.67
C HIS A 65 -9.42 -7.05 3.37
N ARG A 66 -8.80 -8.22 3.55
CA ARG A 66 -9.49 -9.39 4.09
C ARG A 66 -9.68 -9.31 5.61
N CYS A 67 -8.71 -8.74 6.31
CA CYS A 67 -8.71 -8.59 7.76
C CYS A 67 -9.30 -7.24 8.21
N ASP A 68 -9.64 -6.36 7.26
CA ASP A 68 -10.10 -5.00 7.52
C ASP A 68 -9.11 -4.17 8.37
N ALA A 69 -7.81 -4.34 8.10
CA ALA A 69 -6.73 -3.82 8.92
C ALA A 69 -6.51 -2.31 8.65
N PRO A 70 -6.80 -1.39 9.59
CA PRO A 70 -6.54 0.02 9.39
C PRO A 70 -5.04 0.34 9.52
N LEU A 71 -4.59 1.39 8.85
CA LEU A 71 -3.30 2.02 9.15
C LEU A 71 -3.46 2.88 10.40
N ASP A 72 -2.64 2.61 11.41
CA ASP A 72 -2.44 3.54 12.53
C ASP A 72 -1.35 4.53 12.16
N TRP A 73 -1.74 5.81 12.07
CA TRP A 73 -0.85 6.91 11.73
C TRP A 73 0.15 7.28 12.82
N GLY A 74 -0.11 6.91 14.08
CA GLY A 74 0.82 7.18 15.18
C GLY A 74 2.07 6.33 15.10
N ASP A 75 1.89 5.05 14.76
CA ASP A 75 2.98 4.07 14.66
C ASP A 75 3.41 3.79 13.21
N LEU A 76 2.70 4.36 12.22
CA LEU A 76 2.81 4.01 10.80
C LEU A 76 2.82 2.49 10.60
N ALA A 77 1.80 1.81 11.11
CA ALA A 77 1.67 0.36 11.06
C ALA A 77 0.24 -0.09 10.81
N TYR A 78 0.05 -1.11 9.98
CA TYR A 78 -1.24 -1.77 9.85
C TYR A 78 -1.53 -2.61 11.09
N ASP A 79 -2.74 -2.47 11.61
CA ASP A 79 -3.24 -3.22 12.75
C ASP A 79 -4.12 -4.39 12.29
N PHE A 80 -3.62 -5.61 12.46
CA PHE A 80 -4.37 -6.84 12.16
C PHE A 80 -5.06 -7.43 13.40
N GLY A 81 -5.11 -6.68 14.51
CA GLY A 81 -5.70 -7.08 15.79
C GLY A 81 -4.68 -7.78 16.69
N ASP A 82 -4.24 -8.99 16.31
CA ASP A 82 -3.30 -9.79 17.11
C ASP A 82 -1.83 -9.42 16.87
N HIS A 83 -1.54 -8.85 15.70
CA HIS A 83 -0.21 -8.40 15.32
C HIS A 83 -0.28 -7.12 14.49
N ARG A 84 0.85 -6.44 14.40
CA ARG A 84 0.99 -5.20 13.65
C ARG A 84 2.16 -5.29 12.70
N GLU A 85 2.03 -4.64 11.55
CA GLU A 85 3.07 -4.62 10.52
C GLU A 85 3.41 -3.18 10.18
N ALA A 86 4.62 -2.76 10.51
CA ALA A 86 5.10 -1.41 10.25
C ALA A 86 5.28 -1.15 8.75
N VAL A 87 5.02 0.08 8.33
CA VAL A 87 5.41 0.59 7.02
C VAL A 87 6.94 0.69 7.00
N ALA A 88 7.58 -0.23 6.28
CA ALA A 88 9.03 -0.33 6.22
C ALA A 88 9.68 0.76 5.34
N VAL A 89 8.94 1.37 4.42
CA VAL A 89 9.39 2.50 3.61
C VAL A 89 8.26 3.49 3.36
N ASP A 90 8.51 4.74 3.72
CA ASP A 90 7.63 5.88 3.46
C ASP A 90 8.42 7.01 2.81
N ARG A 91 7.83 7.60 1.79
CA ARG A 91 8.35 8.72 0.98
C ARG A 91 7.33 9.84 0.82
N HIS A 92 6.08 9.68 1.30
CA HIS A 92 5.01 10.64 1.02
C HIS A 92 3.90 10.76 2.06
N LEU A 93 3.83 9.88 3.05
CA LEU A 93 2.80 9.92 4.09
C LEU A 93 3.17 10.84 5.27
N MET A 94 4.32 11.51 5.20
CA MET A 94 4.88 12.46 6.17
C MET A 94 5.14 13.84 5.57
#